data_AF-A0A2H0AFM1-F1
#
_entry.id   AF-A0A2H0AFM1-F1
#
_cell.length_a   1.000
_cell.length_b   1.000
_cell.length_c   1.000
_cell.angle_alpha   90.00
_cell.angle_beta   90.00
_cell.angle_gamma   90.00
#
_symmetry.space_group_name_H-M   'P 1'
#
loop_
_entity.id
_entity.type
_entity.pdbx_description
1 polymer ?
#
loop_
_entity_poly.entity_id
_entity_poly.type
_entity_poly.pdbx_seq_one_letter_code
_entity_poly.pdbx_strand_id
1 'polypeptide(L)'
;MPHYSTEEMANSPELEDISEVIETALCRLWAADDKNVNDRTVSRLVEILLDRYHFNDAEALSDPMLTAGCQLLVRTIKYELGGVPVEKLVKVLAAVHRSIQRRTSGGSSYLAFVSQFTGLD
;
A
#
# COMPACT_ATOMS: atom_id res chain seq x y z
N MET A 1 -6.83 -13.43 4.10
CA MET A 1 -5.48 -13.31 4.68
C MET A 1 -5.58 -12.64 6.05
N PRO A 2 -4.81 -13.07 7.07
CA PRO A 2 -4.79 -12.41 8.37
C PRO A 2 -4.44 -10.92 8.24
N HIS A 3 -5.05 -10.07 9.05
CA HIS A 3 -4.83 -8.63 9.05
C HIS A 3 -4.99 -8.08 10.46
N TYR A 4 -4.35 -6.96 10.74
CA TYR A 4 -4.66 -6.19 11.94
C TYR A 4 -6.04 -5.53 11.80
N SER A 5 -6.75 -5.39 12.91
CA SER A 5 -7.94 -4.54 13.02
C SER A 5 -7.54 -3.06 13.02
N THR A 6 -8.50 -2.18 12.76
CA THR A 6 -8.28 -0.73 12.84
C THR A 6 -7.86 -0.29 14.25
N GLU A 7 -8.38 -0.96 15.29
CA GLU A 7 -8.00 -0.69 16.68
C GLU A 7 -6.56 -1.11 16.97
N GLU A 8 -6.11 -2.27 16.48
CA GLU A 8 -4.72 -2.69 16.61
C GLU A 8 -3.75 -1.75 15.88
N MET A 9 -4.10 -1.31 14.67
CA MET A 9 -3.31 -0.33 13.90
C MET A 9 -3.19 0.99 14.66
N ALA A 10 -4.30 1.52 15.20
CA ALA A 10 -4.32 2.81 15.89
C ALA A 10 -3.64 2.78 17.27
N ASN A 11 -3.58 1.62 17.92
CA ASN A 11 -2.98 1.46 19.25
C ASN A 11 -1.48 1.09 19.20
N SER A 12 -0.88 1.02 18.02
CA SER A 12 0.52 0.61 17.85
C SER A 12 1.26 1.59 16.94
N PRO A 13 2.12 2.46 17.51
CA PRO A 13 2.94 3.38 16.73
C PRO A 13 3.78 2.66 15.68
N GLU A 14 4.29 1.45 15.99
CA GLU A 14 5.04 0.65 15.03
C GLU A 14 4.20 0.24 13.82
N LEU A 15 2.93 -0.14 14.02
CA LEU A 15 2.05 -0.51 12.90
C LEU A 15 1.63 0.72 12.09
N GLU A 16 1.42 1.85 12.77
CA GLU A 16 1.17 3.14 12.16
C GLU A 16 2.32 3.57 11.25
N ASP A 17 3.57 3.54 11.74
CA ASP A 17 4.79 3.87 10.98
C ASP A 17 4.91 3.01 9.71
N ILE A 18 4.63 1.69 9.83
CA ILE A 18 4.65 0.78 8.67
C ILE A 18 3.58 1.18 7.65
N SER A 19 2.35 1.46 8.11
CA SER A 19 1.29 1.88 7.21
C SER A 19 1.57 3.24 6.57
N GLU A 20 2.14 4.19 7.31
CA GLU A 20 2.47 5.53 6.80
C GLU A 20 3.47 5.45 5.64
N VAL A 21 4.51 4.62 5.76
CA VAL A 21 5.47 4.40 4.67
C VAL A 21 4.79 3.87 3.40
N ILE A 22 3.87 2.90 3.57
CA ILE A 22 3.13 2.29 2.45
C ILE A 22 2.18 3.32 1.84
N GLU A 23 1.34 3.96 2.64
CA GLU A 23 0.33 4.91 2.19
C GLU A 23 0.97 6.15 1.55
N THR A 24 2.07 6.66 2.10
CA THR A 24 2.86 7.74 1.50
C THR A 24 3.40 7.36 0.13
N ALA A 25 3.90 6.13 -0.04
CA ALA A 25 4.37 5.67 -1.34
C ALA A 25 3.22 5.56 -2.37
N LEU A 26 2.03 5.12 -1.95
CA LEU A 26 0.84 5.09 -2.80
C LEU A 26 0.40 6.51 -3.19
N CYS A 27 0.38 7.45 -2.25
CA CYS A 27 0.05 8.85 -2.52
C CYS A 27 1.09 9.52 -3.44
N ARG A 28 2.37 9.19 -3.33
CA ARG A 28 3.40 9.67 -4.28
C ARG A 28 3.15 9.18 -5.70
N LEU A 29 2.75 7.91 -5.87
CA LEU A 29 2.36 7.38 -7.17
C LEU A 29 1.15 8.13 -7.73
N TRP A 30 0.16 8.39 -6.87
CA TRP A 30 -1.03 9.13 -7.25
C TRP A 30 -0.71 10.58 -7.66
N ALA A 31 0.10 11.29 -6.88
CA ALA A 31 0.52 12.65 -7.20
C ALA A 31 1.33 12.75 -8.50
N ALA A 32 2.08 11.70 -8.85
CA ALA A 32 2.87 11.66 -10.08
C ALA A 32 2.02 11.41 -11.34
N ASP A 33 0.88 10.74 -11.22
CA ASP A 33 -0.01 10.41 -12.35
C ASP A 33 -1.47 10.23 -11.89
N ASP A 34 -2.10 11.34 -11.52
CA ASP A 34 -3.45 11.38 -10.95
C ASP A 34 -4.56 10.95 -11.92
N LYS A 35 -4.24 10.87 -13.22
CA LYS A 35 -5.16 10.43 -14.28
C LYS A 35 -5.24 8.92 -14.41
N ASN A 36 -4.13 8.21 -14.17
CA ASN A 36 -4.05 6.75 -14.33
C ASN A 36 -3.96 6.01 -13.00
N VAL A 37 -3.58 6.70 -11.92
CA VAL A 37 -3.51 6.14 -10.57
C VAL A 37 -4.76 6.56 -9.79
N ASN A 38 -5.54 5.58 -9.36
CA ASN A 38 -6.72 5.75 -8.52
C ASN A 38 -6.80 4.63 -7.48
N ASP A 39 -7.87 4.59 -6.68
CA ASP A 39 -8.02 3.58 -5.63
C ASP A 39 -7.96 2.14 -6.16
N ARG A 40 -8.46 1.88 -7.39
CA ARG A 40 -8.39 0.55 -8.01
C ARG A 40 -6.96 0.18 -8.39
N THR A 41 -6.23 1.13 -8.96
CA THR A 41 -4.81 0.97 -9.28
C THR A 41 -4.00 0.62 -8.04
N VAL A 42 -4.14 1.40 -6.96
CA VAL A 42 -3.38 1.15 -5.73
C VAL A 42 -3.85 -0.09 -4.98
N SER A 43 -5.15 -0.44 -5.06
CA SER A 43 -5.63 -1.73 -4.56
C SER A 43 -4.93 -2.89 -5.27
N ARG A 44 -4.82 -2.83 -6.60
CA ARG A 44 -4.12 -3.86 -7.39
C ARG A 44 -2.63 -3.93 -7.07
N LEU A 45 -1.97 -2.78 -6.87
CA LEU A 45 -0.57 -2.74 -6.45
C LEU A 45 -0.37 -3.42 -5.08
N VAL A 46 -1.25 -3.15 -4.12
CA VAL A 46 -1.17 -3.79 -2.79
C VAL A 46 -1.41 -5.30 -2.90
N GLU A 47 -2.34 -5.76 -3.74
CA GLU A 47 -2.52 -7.20 -4.01
C GLU A 47 -1.24 -7.86 -4.53
N ILE A 48 -0.58 -7.25 -5.50
CA ILE A 48 0.68 -7.78 -6.06
C ILE A 48 1.77 -7.84 -4.97
N LEU A 49 1.82 -6.86 -4.06
CA LEU A 49 2.76 -6.89 -2.93
C LEU A 49 2.40 -8.01 -1.94
N LEU A 50 1.11 -8.24 -1.70
CA LEU A 50 0.66 -9.35 -0.86
C LEU A 50 1.06 -10.68 -1.47
N ASP A 51 0.86 -10.88 -2.76
CA ASP A 51 1.26 -12.11 -3.43
C ASP A 51 2.77 -12.32 -3.37
N ARG A 52 3.55 -11.25 -3.57
CA ARG A 52 5.01 -11.27 -3.43
C ARG A 52 5.46 -11.63 -2.02
N TYR A 53 4.96 -10.97 -0.98
CA TYR A 53 5.48 -11.14 0.38
C TYR A 53 4.86 -12.32 1.12
N HIS A 54 3.64 -12.73 0.77
CA HIS A 54 2.96 -13.86 1.41
C HIS A 54 3.23 -15.19 0.71
N PHE A 55 3.20 -15.23 -0.63
CA PHE A 55 3.35 -16.46 -1.41
C PHE A 55 4.74 -16.61 -2.04
N ASN A 56 5.62 -15.60 -1.91
CA ASN A 56 6.89 -15.53 -2.64
C ASN A 56 6.68 -15.62 -4.16
N ASP A 57 5.53 -15.14 -4.64
CA ASP A 57 5.15 -15.17 -6.05
C ASP A 57 5.44 -13.81 -6.71
N ALA A 58 6.27 -13.84 -7.76
CA ALA A 58 6.56 -12.65 -8.55
C ALA A 58 5.69 -12.70 -9.80
N GLU A 59 4.49 -12.14 -9.71
CA GLU A 59 3.59 -12.03 -10.87
C GLU A 59 4.29 -11.28 -12.01
N ALA A 60 4.23 -11.85 -13.22
CA ALA A 60 4.69 -11.19 -14.43
C ALA A 60 3.70 -10.11 -14.85
N LEU A 61 4.00 -8.85 -14.50
CA LEU A 61 3.16 -7.71 -14.84
C LEU A 61 3.37 -7.30 -16.30
N SER A 62 2.28 -7.21 -17.06
CA SER A 62 2.29 -6.69 -18.44
C SER A 62 1.97 -5.19 -18.51
N ASP A 63 1.30 -4.65 -17.49
CA ASP A 63 0.94 -3.25 -17.40
C ASP A 63 2.17 -2.41 -16.96
N PRO A 64 2.64 -1.45 -17.78
CA PRO A 64 3.81 -0.64 -17.45
C PRO A 64 3.65 0.21 -16.17
N MET A 65 2.44 0.72 -15.91
CA MET A 65 2.14 1.52 -14.73
C MET A 65 2.17 0.65 -13.48
N LEU A 66 1.54 -0.53 -13.51
CA LEU A 66 1.62 -1.47 -12.38
C LEU A 66 3.06 -1.95 -12.15
N THR A 67 3.82 -2.16 -13.22
CA THR A 67 5.22 -2.55 -13.14
C THR A 67 6.07 -1.49 -12.44
N ALA A 68 5.98 -0.23 -12.89
CA ALA A 68 6.73 0.88 -12.31
C ALA A 68 6.31 1.15 -10.86
N GLY A 69 5.00 1.17 -10.59
CA GLY A 69 4.44 1.36 -9.24
C GLY A 69 4.88 0.27 -8.27
N CYS A 70 4.83 -0.99 -8.70
CA CYS A 70 5.28 -2.13 -7.91
C CYS A 70 6.79 -2.05 -7.62
N GLN A 71 7.62 -1.70 -8.61
CA GLN A 71 9.06 -1.53 -8.42
C GLN A 71 9.38 -0.43 -7.40
N LEU A 72 8.67 0.71 -7.46
CA LEU A 72 8.83 1.78 -6.48
C LEU A 72 8.48 1.28 -5.08
N LEU A 73 7.31 0.66 -4.91
CA LEU A 73 6.85 0.16 -3.62
C LEU A 73 7.79 -0.89 -3.02
N VAL A 74 8.28 -1.84 -3.83
CA VAL A 74 9.25 -2.84 -3.38
C VAL A 74 10.56 -2.20 -2.92
N ARG A 75 11.05 -1.19 -3.64
CA ARG A 75 12.25 -0.45 -3.23
C ARG A 75 12.03 0.30 -1.91
N THR A 76 10.90 1.00 -1.78
CA THR A 76 10.53 1.71 -0.55
C THR A 76 10.44 0.75 0.63
N ILE A 77 9.68 -0.35 0.50
CA ILE A 77 9.55 -1.35 1.57
C ILE A 77 10.90 -1.95 1.93
N LYS A 78 11.74 -2.27 0.95
CA LYS A 78 13.08 -2.84 1.22
C LYS A 78 13.97 -1.86 1.98
N TYR A 79 13.92 -0.58 1.64
CA TYR A 79 14.78 0.45 2.23
C TYR A 79 14.28 0.90 3.61
N GLU A 80 13.00 1.24 3.72
CA GLU A 80 12.40 1.80 4.94
C GLU A 80 11.96 0.71 5.92
N LEU A 81 11.51 -0.45 5.43
CA LEU A 81 10.89 -1.51 6.24
C LEU A 81 11.70 -2.83 6.21
N GLY A 82 12.97 -2.79 5.76
CA GLY A 82 13.80 -3.99 5.61
C GLY A 82 14.07 -4.77 6.91
N GLY A 83 13.92 -4.12 8.07
CA GLY A 83 14.02 -4.76 9.39
C GLY A 83 12.69 -5.31 9.94
N VAL A 84 11.57 -5.03 9.28
CA VAL A 84 10.24 -5.47 9.74
C VAL A 84 10.03 -6.95 9.40
N PRO A 85 9.57 -7.78 10.36
CA PRO A 85 9.23 -9.17 10.07
C PRO A 85 8.17 -9.27 8.96
N VAL A 86 8.39 -10.17 7.99
CA VAL A 86 7.51 -10.31 6.82
C VAL A 86 6.05 -10.59 7.20
N GLU A 87 5.79 -11.35 8.27
CA GLU A 87 4.43 -11.60 8.76
C GLU A 87 3.73 -10.31 9.20
N LYS A 88 4.46 -9.41 9.87
CA LYS A 88 3.94 -8.11 10.31
C LYS A 88 3.65 -7.22 9.10
N LEU A 89 4.58 -7.14 8.15
CA LEU A 89 4.41 -6.42 6.89
C LEU A 89 3.16 -6.91 6.13
N VAL A 90 3.00 -8.23 5.97
CA VAL A 90 1.85 -8.83 5.28
C VAL A 90 0.54 -8.45 5.96
N LYS A 91 0.46 -8.50 7.29
CA LYS A 91 -0.75 -8.11 8.04
C LYS A 91 -1.08 -6.62 7.92
N VAL A 92 -0.07 -5.75 7.84
CA VAL A 92 -0.28 -4.31 7.59
C VAL A 92 -0.75 -4.07 6.16
N LEU A 93 -0.10 -4.66 5.16
CA LEU A 93 -0.55 -4.59 3.76
C LEU A 93 -2.00 -5.09 3.61
N ALA A 94 -2.37 -6.15 4.34
CA ALA A 94 -3.74 -6.66 4.39
C ALA A 94 -4.74 -5.65 4.96
N ALA A 95 -4.35 -4.96 6.05
CA ALA A 95 -5.17 -3.93 6.67
C ALA A 95 -5.35 -2.73 5.74
N VAL A 96 -4.28 -2.28 5.08
CA VAL A 96 -4.29 -1.22 4.06
C VAL A 96 -5.20 -1.62 2.88
N HIS A 97 -5.05 -2.84 2.34
CA HIS A 97 -5.89 -3.34 1.25
C HIS A 97 -7.38 -3.31 1.61
N ARG A 98 -7.74 -3.78 2.81
CA ARG A 98 -9.12 -3.72 3.30
C ARG A 98 -9.61 -2.28 3.48
N SER A 99 -8.76 -1.36 3.91
CA SER A 99 -9.11 0.07 4.02
C SER A 99 -9.39 0.68 2.64
N ILE A 100 -8.59 0.35 1.62
CA ILE A 100 -8.83 0.77 0.23
C ILE A 100 -10.19 0.21 -0.25
N GLN A 101 -10.43 -1.10 -0.09
CA GLN A 101 -11.66 -1.75 -0.53
C GLN A 101 -12.93 -1.19 0.14
N ARG A 102 -12.84 -0.80 1.42
CA ARG A 102 -13.98 -0.22 2.16
C ARG A 102 -14.32 1.21 1.72
N ARG A 103 -13.32 1.98 1.31
CA ARG A 103 -13.45 3.41 1.00
C ARG A 103 -13.58 3.71 -0.49
N THR A 104 -13.16 2.78 -1.36
CA THR A 104 -13.24 2.99 -2.79
C THR A 104 -14.68 2.94 -3.30
N SER A 105 -15.05 3.96 -4.07
CA SER A 105 -16.28 4.03 -4.87
C SER A 105 -15.97 4.03 -6.39
N GLY A 106 -14.72 3.73 -6.76
CA GLY A 106 -14.23 3.76 -8.14
C GLY A 106 -13.42 5.00 -8.54
N GLY A 107 -13.24 5.96 -7.63
CA GLY A 107 -12.39 7.15 -7.80
C GLY A 107 -11.10 7.09 -6.96
N SER A 108 -10.67 8.24 -6.44
CA SER A 108 -9.49 8.39 -5.58
C SER A 108 -9.88 8.78 -4.14
N SER A 109 -11.00 8.25 -3.65
CA SER A 109 -11.57 8.63 -2.35
C SER A 109 -10.71 8.15 -1.18
N TYR A 110 -10.14 6.95 -1.28
CA TYR A 110 -9.17 6.49 -0.30
C TYR A 110 -7.90 7.33 -0.36
N LEU A 111 -7.33 7.51 -1.55
CA LEU A 111 -6.10 8.28 -1.75
C LEU A 111 -6.23 9.74 -1.26
N ALA A 112 -7.34 10.42 -1.54
CA ALA A 112 -7.62 11.77 -1.07
C ALA A 112 -7.85 11.85 0.46
N PHE A 113 -8.28 10.75 1.07
CA PHE A 113 -8.40 10.66 2.53
C PHE A 113 -7.03 10.48 3.17
N VAL A 114 -6.24 9.49 2.72
CA VAL A 114 -4.94 9.19 3.34
C VAL A 114 -3.89 10.26 3.05
N SER A 115 -3.98 10.97 1.92
CA SER A 115 -3.01 12.02 1.57
C SER A 115 -2.89 13.11 2.64
N GLN A 116 -3.98 13.38 3.38
CA GLN A 116 -4.05 14.35 4.48
C GLN A 116 -3.10 14.01 5.64
N PHE A 117 -2.60 12.78 5.70
CA PHE A 117 -1.71 12.27 6.75
C PHE A 117 -0.28 11.99 6.24
N THR A 118 -0.03 12.12 4.92
CA THR A 118 1.26 11.72 4.30
C THR A 118 2.29 12.87 4.18
N GLY A 119 1.93 14.09 4.59
CA GLY A 119 2.80 15.27 4.47
C GLY A 119 3.18 15.65 3.03
N LEU A 120 2.45 15.12 2.04
CA LEU A 120 2.55 15.50 0.63
C LEU A 120 1.64 16.72 0.40
N ASP A 121 2.22 17.91 0.45
CA ASP A 121 1.58 19.19 0.07
C ASP A 121 1.55 19.39 -1.45
#